data_AF-A0A0K8R3T2-F1
#
_entry.id   AF-A0A0K8R3T2-F1
#
_cell.length_a   1.000
_cell.length_b   1.000
_cell.length_c   1.000
_cell.angle_alpha   90.00
_cell.angle_beta   90.00
_cell.angle_gamma   90.00
#
_symmetry.space_group_name_H-M   'P 1'
#
loop_
_entity.id
_entity.type
_entity.pdbx_description
1 polymer ?
#
loop_
_entity_poly.entity_id
_entity_poly.type
_entity_poly.pdbx_seq_one_letter_code
_entity_poly.pdbx_strand_id
1 'polypeptide(L)'
;LRGEKGRARRNQCEHVCLLTPLSYTCACAHGYKLMDDSHSCFDMENETAYSLQSSDVLKQPCDPECVNGGICVHNKNKLYCQCPKEFEGPSCEDPVVLALPVAHQANNSMWLASVLIFILCVALLAFGYLFYRRNRHKLS
;
A
#
# COMPACT_ATOMS: atom_id res chain seq x y z
N LEU A 1 -65.37 3.97 30.17
CA LEU A 1 -64.45 4.45 29.10
C LEU A 1 -63.40 5.35 29.75
N ARG A 2 -62.35 4.77 30.33
CA ARG A 2 -61.23 5.53 30.88
C ARG A 2 -59.95 4.93 30.30
N GLY A 3 -59.54 5.45 29.14
CA GLY A 3 -58.24 5.14 28.58
C GLY A 3 -57.21 5.96 29.34
N GLU A 4 -56.60 5.36 30.37
CA GLU A 4 -55.42 5.92 31.01
C GLU A 4 -54.31 5.96 29.97
N LYS A 5 -53.96 7.16 29.52
CA LYS A 5 -52.84 7.36 28.58
C LYS A 5 -51.57 6.92 29.31
N GLY A 6 -51.06 5.72 28.97
CA GLY A 6 -49.77 5.23 29.40
C GLY A 6 -48.71 6.31 29.19
N ARG A 7 -47.97 6.64 30.24
CA ARG A 7 -47.00 7.74 30.25
C ARG A 7 -45.68 7.25 29.66
N ALA A 8 -45.54 7.26 28.34
CA ALA A 8 -44.21 7.18 27.72
C ALA A 8 -43.42 8.43 28.07
N ARG A 9 -42.43 8.35 28.96
CA ARG A 9 -41.43 9.41 29.07
C ARG A 9 -40.55 9.29 27.83
N ARG A 10 -40.34 10.40 27.13
CA ARG A 10 -39.70 10.50 25.81
C ARG A 10 -38.23 10.01 25.72
N ASN A 11 -37.71 9.33 26.74
CA ASN A 11 -36.29 9.02 26.89
C ASN A 11 -36.03 7.62 27.49
N GLN A 12 -37.04 6.75 27.58
CA GLN A 12 -36.91 5.42 28.22
C GLN A 12 -36.67 4.30 27.21
N CYS A 13 -37.25 4.38 26.01
CA CYS A 13 -36.92 3.47 24.91
C CYS A 13 -35.83 4.10 24.04
N GLU A 14 -34.92 3.27 23.52
CA GLU A 14 -33.89 3.71 22.58
C GLU A 14 -34.48 4.18 21.24
N HIS A 15 -35.43 3.42 20.69
CA HIS A 15 -36.07 3.73 19.41
C HIS A 15 -37.54 4.13 19.55
N VAL A 16 -38.46 3.17 19.55
CA VAL A 16 -39.90 3.43 19.47
C VAL A 16 -40.59 3.01 20.76
N CYS A 17 -41.43 3.88 21.30
CA CYS A 17 -42.26 3.59 22.48
C CYS A 17 -43.71 3.38 22.05
N LEU A 18 -44.23 2.17 22.25
CA LEU A 18 -45.60 1.79 21.93
C LEU A 18 -46.44 1.84 23.22
N LEU A 19 -47.44 2.71 23.25
CA LEU A 19 -48.36 2.78 24.37
C LEU A 19 -49.33 1.59 24.34
N THR A 20 -49.47 0.89 25.46
CA THR A 20 -50.50 -0.13 25.66
C THR A 20 -51.60 0.42 26.58
N PRO A 21 -52.81 -0.17 26.61
CA PRO A 21 -53.91 0.34 27.44
C PRO A 21 -53.61 0.41 28.95
N LEU A 22 -52.58 -0.31 29.41
CA LEU A 22 -52.17 -0.38 30.81
C LEU A 22 -50.73 0.11 31.05
N SER A 23 -49.88 0.22 30.02
CA SER A 23 -48.45 0.55 30.16
C SER A 23 -47.84 1.08 28.86
N TYR A 24 -46.55 0.85 28.64
CA TYR A 24 -45.87 1.00 27.37
C TYR A 24 -44.89 -0.16 27.15
N THR A 25 -44.54 -0.42 25.91
CA THR A 25 -43.52 -1.39 25.50
C THR A 25 -42.61 -0.74 24.48
N CYS A 26 -41.31 -1.02 24.53
CA CYS A 26 -40.39 -0.54 23.52
C CYS A 26 -40.38 -1.47 22.31
N ALA A 27 -40.16 -0.90 21.13
CA ALA A 27 -39.98 -1.62 19.89
C ALA A 27 -38.82 -1.00 19.09
N CYS A 28 -38.19 -1.82 18.26
CA CYS A 28 -37.05 -1.41 17.46
C CYS A 28 -37.44 -1.17 16.01
N ALA A 29 -36.68 -0.30 15.33
CA ALA A 29 -36.82 -0.09 13.90
C ALA A 29 -36.46 -1.36 13.10
N HIS A 30 -36.80 -1.37 11.82
CA HIS A 30 -36.41 -2.47 10.93
C HIS A 30 -34.88 -2.64 10.93
N GLY A 31 -34.41 -3.89 10.93
CA GLY A 31 -32.99 -4.20 11.10
C GLY A 31 -32.52 -4.23 12.55
N TYR A 32 -33.38 -4.03 13.57
CA TYR A 32 -33.00 -4.07 14.99
C TYR A 32 -33.92 -4.98 15.81
N LYS A 33 -33.39 -5.55 16.90
CA LYS A 33 -34.13 -6.38 17.86
C LYS A 33 -33.98 -5.84 19.28
N LEU A 34 -35.05 -5.98 20.05
CA LEU A 34 -35.11 -5.50 21.43
C LEU A 34 -34.28 -6.40 22.35
N MET A 35 -33.49 -5.77 23.22
CA MET A 35 -32.67 -6.44 24.23
C MET A 35 -33.52 -6.89 25.43
N ASP A 36 -32.94 -7.76 26.26
CA ASP A 36 -33.61 -8.32 27.45
C ASP A 36 -33.92 -7.26 28.52
N ASP A 37 -33.28 -6.09 28.46
CA ASP A 37 -33.61 -4.93 29.30
C ASP A 37 -34.94 -4.27 28.91
N SER A 38 -35.57 -4.72 27.82
CA SER A 38 -36.85 -4.26 27.26
C SER A 38 -36.89 -2.80 26.81
N HIS A 39 -35.74 -2.14 26.70
CA HIS A 39 -35.62 -0.72 26.37
C HIS A 39 -34.61 -0.42 25.26
N SER A 40 -33.52 -1.19 25.20
CA SER A 40 -32.43 -1.01 24.25
C SER A 40 -32.62 -1.90 23.02
N CYS A 41 -32.09 -1.46 21.88
CA CYS A 41 -32.21 -2.10 20.59
C CYS A 41 -30.83 -2.42 20.02
N PHE A 42 -30.60 -3.67 19.60
CA PHE A 42 -29.38 -4.04 18.91
C PHE A 42 -29.64 -4.33 17.44
N ASP A 43 -28.68 -3.99 16.59
CA ASP A 43 -28.77 -4.19 15.15
C ASP A 43 -28.69 -5.70 14.82
N MET A 44 -29.61 -6.16 13.98
CA MET A 44 -29.79 -7.53 13.52
C MET A 44 -29.23 -7.76 12.12
N GLU A 45 -29.11 -6.71 11.31
CA GLU A 45 -28.55 -6.76 9.95
C GLU A 45 -27.09 -6.27 9.90
N ASN A 46 -26.64 -5.62 10.97
CA ASN A 46 -25.24 -5.34 11.19
C ASN A 46 -24.70 -6.35 12.21
N GLU A 47 -24.02 -7.39 11.69
CA GLU A 47 -23.15 -8.30 12.46
C GLU A 47 -21.95 -7.56 13.08
N THR A 48 -22.20 -6.50 13.84
CA THR A 48 -21.16 -5.76 14.58
C THR A 48 -21.65 -5.37 15.97
N ALA A 49 -22.30 -6.30 16.68
CA ALA A 49 -21.98 -6.49 18.09
C ALA A 49 -20.74 -7.40 18.16
N TYR A 50 -19.58 -6.88 17.73
CA TYR A 50 -18.35 -7.66 17.83
C TYR A 50 -17.90 -7.67 19.29
N SER A 51 -17.95 -8.86 19.92
CA SER A 51 -17.15 -9.14 21.10
C SER A 51 -15.69 -9.04 20.67
N LEU A 52 -15.02 -7.95 21.06
CA LEU A 52 -13.63 -7.67 20.70
C LEU A 52 -12.70 -8.84 21.08
N GLN A 53 -12.40 -9.73 20.13
CA GLN A 53 -11.20 -10.57 20.13
C GLN A 53 -10.15 -9.96 19.20
N SER A 54 -8.86 -10.27 19.43
CA SER A 54 -7.74 -9.60 18.74
C SER A 54 -7.71 -9.74 17.21
N SER A 55 -8.62 -10.49 16.58
CA SER A 55 -8.73 -10.59 15.12
C SER A 55 -9.58 -9.48 14.47
N ASP A 56 -10.54 -8.91 15.21
CA ASP A 56 -11.51 -7.88 14.76
C ASP A 56 -10.94 -6.50 14.40
N VAL A 57 -9.74 -6.20 14.89
CA VAL A 57 -9.17 -4.84 14.82
C VAL A 57 -8.60 -4.53 13.43
N LEU A 58 -8.36 -5.53 12.58
CA LEU A 58 -7.59 -5.37 11.37
C LEU A 58 -8.42 -5.50 10.08
N LYS A 59 -9.56 -4.82 10.02
CA LYS A 59 -10.09 -4.31 8.73
C LYS A 59 -9.17 -3.20 8.19
N GLN A 60 -7.86 -3.37 8.35
CA GLN A 60 -6.84 -2.40 8.05
C GLN A 60 -6.45 -2.65 6.59
N PRO A 61 -6.75 -1.70 5.69
CA PRO A 61 -6.29 -1.82 4.32
C PRO A 61 -4.76 -1.95 4.33
N CYS A 62 -4.22 -2.74 3.40
CA CYS A 62 -2.78 -2.69 3.16
C CYS A 62 -2.39 -1.25 2.83
N ASP A 63 -1.38 -0.73 3.52
CA ASP A 63 -0.79 0.58 3.27
C ASP A 63 0.72 0.37 3.04
N PRO A 64 1.20 0.41 1.79
CA PRO A 64 0.47 0.81 0.58
C PRO A 64 -0.51 -0.27 0.06
N GLU A 65 -1.52 0.15 -0.71
CA GLU A 65 -2.52 -0.74 -1.31
C GLU A 65 -1.87 -1.62 -2.38
N CYS A 66 -2.12 -2.92 -2.34
CA CYS A 66 -1.53 -3.85 -3.31
C CYS A 66 -2.20 -3.68 -4.68
N VAL A 67 -1.40 -3.41 -5.72
CA VAL A 67 -1.83 -3.32 -7.11
C VAL A 67 -1.46 -4.58 -7.89
N ASN A 68 -1.86 -4.66 -9.16
CA ASN A 68 -1.51 -5.75 -10.10
C ASN A 68 -1.79 -7.18 -9.58
N GLY A 69 -2.81 -7.33 -8.73
CA GLY A 69 -3.22 -8.63 -8.18
C GLY A 69 -2.39 -9.11 -6.97
N GLY A 70 -1.66 -8.21 -6.31
CA GLY A 70 -1.00 -8.51 -5.03
C GLY A 70 -2.00 -8.85 -3.92
N ILE A 71 -1.60 -9.76 -3.01
CA ILE A 71 -2.41 -10.21 -1.88
C ILE A 71 -1.91 -9.56 -0.61
N CYS A 72 -2.80 -8.92 0.15
CA CYS A 72 -2.48 -8.34 1.45
C CYS A 72 -2.34 -9.44 2.52
N VAL A 73 -1.15 -9.59 3.11
CA VAL A 73 -0.86 -10.65 4.09
C VAL A 73 -0.48 -10.05 5.44
N HIS A 74 -1.02 -10.61 6.52
CA HIS A 74 -0.69 -10.24 7.89
C HIS A 74 0.31 -11.21 8.52
N ASN A 75 1.45 -10.72 9.01
CA ASN A 75 2.45 -11.52 9.72
C ASN A 75 2.99 -10.77 10.95
N LYS A 76 2.79 -11.32 12.15
CA LYS A 76 3.34 -10.80 13.43
C LYS A 76 3.15 -9.27 13.58
N ASN A 77 1.94 -8.78 13.38
CA ASN A 77 1.57 -7.35 13.41
C ASN A 77 2.08 -6.46 12.25
N LYS A 78 2.64 -7.01 11.17
CA LYS A 78 2.99 -6.27 9.96
C LYS A 78 2.16 -6.75 8.77
N LEU A 79 1.56 -5.81 8.04
CA LEU A 79 0.92 -6.08 6.75
C LEU A 79 1.91 -5.78 5.63
N TYR A 80 1.91 -6.62 4.61
CA TYR A 80 2.70 -6.40 3.40
C TYR A 80 2.02 -7.06 2.20
N CYS A 81 2.33 -6.57 1.01
CA CYS A 81 1.86 -7.17 -0.22
C CYS A 81 2.71 -8.39 -0.58
N GLN A 82 2.05 -9.53 -0.74
CA GLN A 82 2.62 -10.70 -1.39
C GLN A 82 2.33 -10.60 -2.89
N CYS A 83 3.38 -10.40 -3.68
CA CYS A 83 3.24 -10.14 -5.12
C CYS A 83 3.19 -11.43 -5.95
N PRO A 84 2.45 -11.42 -7.07
CA PRO A 84 2.56 -12.44 -8.11
C PRO A 84 3.96 -12.41 -8.76
N LYS A 85 4.36 -13.50 -9.42
CA LYS A 85 5.73 -13.70 -9.93
C LYS A 85 6.18 -12.68 -10.98
N GLU A 86 5.24 -11.97 -11.60
CA GLU A 86 5.46 -10.94 -12.61
C GLU A 86 5.65 -9.55 -12.03
N PHE A 87 5.48 -9.35 -10.71
CA PHE A 87 5.54 -8.04 -10.06
C PHE A 87 6.32 -8.08 -8.73
N GLU A 88 6.94 -6.95 -8.39
CA GLU A 88 7.69 -6.72 -7.16
C GLU A 88 7.46 -5.29 -6.63
N GLY A 89 8.08 -4.95 -5.50
CA GLY A 89 7.89 -3.69 -4.81
C GLY A 89 6.94 -3.76 -3.59
N PRO A 90 6.85 -2.69 -2.79
CA PRO A 90 6.03 -2.65 -1.58
C PRO A 90 4.52 -2.75 -1.85
N SER A 91 4.06 -2.33 -3.03
CA SER A 91 2.67 -2.42 -3.50
C SER A 91 2.48 -3.32 -4.73
N CYS A 92 3.52 -4.04 -5.17
CA CYS A 92 3.53 -4.78 -6.44
C CYS A 92 3.42 -3.87 -7.68
N GLU A 93 4.00 -2.67 -7.61
CA GLU A 93 3.98 -1.66 -8.67
C GLU A 93 4.97 -1.94 -9.81
N ASP A 94 6.07 -2.63 -9.52
CA ASP A 94 7.17 -2.82 -10.46
C ASP A 94 7.03 -4.18 -11.15
N PRO A 95 7.07 -4.27 -12.49
CA PRO A 95 7.12 -5.56 -13.16
C PRO A 95 8.47 -6.22 -12.90
N VAL A 96 8.46 -7.50 -12.48
CA VAL A 96 9.63 -8.36 -12.53
C VAL A 96 9.93 -8.57 -14.00
N VAL A 97 10.76 -7.69 -14.55
CA VAL A 97 11.46 -7.97 -15.79
C VAL A 97 12.28 -9.21 -15.51
N LEU A 98 11.73 -10.37 -15.88
CA LEU A 98 12.50 -11.57 -16.04
C LEU A 98 13.65 -11.14 -16.92
N ALA A 99 14.81 -10.93 -16.30
CA ALA A 99 16.04 -10.88 -17.01
C ALA A 99 16.20 -12.29 -17.60
N LEU A 100 15.50 -12.56 -18.72
CA LEU A 100 16.21 -12.99 -19.91
C LEU A 100 17.52 -12.24 -19.83
N PRO A 101 18.68 -12.92 -19.76
CA PRO A 101 19.93 -12.25 -19.48
C PRO A 101 19.98 -11.04 -20.40
N VAL A 102 19.68 -9.87 -19.82
CA VAL A 102 20.21 -8.63 -20.30
C VAL A 102 21.65 -8.99 -20.06
N ALA A 103 22.33 -9.35 -21.15
CA ALA A 103 23.75 -9.14 -21.18
C ALA A 103 23.84 -7.70 -20.69
N HIS A 104 24.09 -7.52 -19.38
CA HIS A 104 24.67 -6.31 -18.89
C HIS A 104 25.81 -6.21 -19.86
N GLN A 105 25.67 -5.29 -20.81
CA GLN A 105 26.75 -4.95 -21.68
C GLN A 105 27.68 -4.26 -20.70
N ALA A 106 28.42 -5.06 -19.93
CA ALA A 106 29.70 -4.71 -19.40
C ALA A 106 30.37 -4.22 -20.66
N ASN A 107 30.41 -2.90 -20.80
CA ASN A 107 31.06 -2.25 -21.90
C ASN A 107 32.53 -2.63 -21.74
N ASN A 108 32.88 -3.80 -22.29
CA ASN A 108 34.21 -4.38 -22.32
C ASN A 108 35.11 -3.57 -23.28
N SER A 109 34.79 -2.30 -23.53
CA SER A 109 35.47 -1.41 -24.47
C SER A 109 36.19 -0.26 -23.75
N MET A 110 36.27 -0.27 -22.42
CA MET A 110 37.06 0.70 -21.65
C MET A 110 38.54 0.74 -22.10
N TRP A 111 39.10 -0.39 -22.51
CA TRP A 111 40.49 -0.51 -22.96
C TRP A 111 40.76 0.16 -24.33
N LEU A 112 39.77 0.19 -25.23
CA LEU A 112 39.93 0.79 -26.56
C LEU A 112 40.18 2.30 -26.44
N ALA A 113 39.47 2.97 -25.55
CA ALA A 113 39.68 4.38 -25.28
C ALA A 113 41.10 4.66 -24.74
N SER A 114 41.59 3.84 -23.80
CA SER A 114 42.95 3.98 -23.25
C SER A 114 44.05 3.73 -24.30
N VAL A 115 43.88 2.73 -25.17
CA VAL A 115 44.84 2.44 -26.25
C VAL A 115 44.87 3.56 -27.28
N LEU A 116 43.72 4.11 -27.67
CA LEU A 116 43.64 5.24 -28.60
C LEU A 116 44.30 6.51 -28.02
N ILE A 117 44.07 6.80 -26.75
CA ILE A 117 44.71 7.94 -26.06
C ILE A 117 46.23 7.76 -26.04
N PHE A 118 46.72 6.55 -25.72
CA PHE A 118 48.15 6.28 -25.70
C PHE A 118 48.81 6.46 -27.08
N ILE A 119 48.19 5.94 -28.14
CA ILE A 119 48.68 6.10 -29.52
C ILE A 119 48.73 7.58 -29.92
N LEU A 120 47.69 8.37 -29.59
CA LEU A 120 47.65 9.80 -29.86
C LEU A 120 48.77 10.56 -29.12
N CYS A 121 49.00 10.25 -27.84
CA CYS A 121 50.09 10.85 -27.06
C CYS A 121 51.47 10.55 -27.67
N VAL A 122 51.73 9.31 -28.05
CA VAL A 122 53.01 8.92 -28.68
C VAL A 122 53.18 9.63 -30.02
N ALA A 123 52.12 9.72 -30.83
CA ALA A 123 52.16 10.43 -32.12
C ALA A 123 52.47 11.93 -31.94
N LEU A 124 51.87 12.60 -30.95
CA LEU A 124 52.14 14.01 -30.65
C LEU A 124 53.57 14.21 -30.14
N LEU A 125 54.08 13.32 -29.30
CA LEU A 125 55.47 13.37 -28.83
C LEU A 125 56.46 13.15 -29.98
N ALA A 126 56.18 12.19 -30.87
CA ALA A 126 57.01 11.93 -32.04
C ALA A 126 56.97 13.12 -33.02
N PHE A 127 55.79 13.66 -33.30
CA PHE A 127 55.65 14.83 -34.16
C PHE A 127 56.32 16.06 -33.56
N GLY A 128 56.12 16.31 -32.27
CA GLY A 128 56.79 17.36 -31.51
C GLY A 128 58.30 17.21 -31.53
N TYR A 129 58.82 15.99 -31.34
CA TYR A 129 60.25 15.69 -31.43
C TYR A 129 60.81 15.88 -32.84
N LEU A 130 60.10 15.43 -33.88
CA LEU A 130 60.51 15.62 -35.27
C LEU A 130 60.49 17.10 -35.66
N PHE A 131 59.48 17.84 -35.23
CA PHE A 131 59.39 19.29 -35.43
C PHE A 131 60.48 20.02 -34.66
N TYR A 132 60.72 19.65 -33.41
CA TYR A 132 61.81 20.15 -32.59
C TYR A 132 63.16 19.91 -33.27
N ARG A 133 63.43 18.68 -33.74
CA ARG A 133 64.66 18.33 -34.46
C ARG A 133 64.79 19.11 -35.76
N ARG A 134 63.71 19.20 -36.55
CA ARG A 134 63.69 19.93 -37.84
C ARG A 134 63.93 21.42 -37.65
N ASN A 135 63.40 22.01 -36.58
CA ASN A 135 63.57 23.43 -36.28
C ASN A 135 64.86 23.72 -35.51
N ARG A 136 65.43 22.76 -34.80
CA ARG A 136 66.77 22.88 -34.21
C ARG A 136 67.85 23.04 -35.27
N HIS A 137 67.64 22.54 -36.48
CA HIS A 137 68.49 22.86 -37.65
C HIS A 137 68.35 24.31 -38.16
N LYS A 138 67.30 25.04 -37.77
CA LYS A 138 67.10 26.45 -38.11
C LYS A 138 67.54 27.41 -36.99
N LEU A 139 67.88 26.88 -35.81
CA LEU A 139 68.22 27.65 -34.61
C LEU A 139 69.74 27.58 -34.27
N SER A 140 70.55 26.98 -35.13
CA SER A 140 72.02 26.96 -35.11
C SER A 140 72.53 27.53 -36.42
#